data_AF-A0AAW2L571-F1
#
_entry.id   AF-A0AAW2L571-F1
#
_cell.length_a   1.000
_cell.length_b   1.000
_cell.length_c   1.000
_cell.angle_alpha   90.00
_cell.angle_beta   90.00
_cell.angle_gamma   90.00
#
_symmetry.space_group_name_H-M   'P 1'
#
loop_
_entity.id
_entity.type
_entity.pdbx_description
1 polymer ?
#
loop_
_entity_poly.entity_id
_entity_poly.type
_entity_poly.pdbx_seq_one_letter_code
_entity_poly.pdbx_strand_id
1 'polypeptide(L)'
;MENAHTHAVLSIAGLAAALAAAASAEKSNNLSSKMSMAMASATELLASYCIELAESAGADRERVASVVTSAVGIRTASDLLTLTASAATALRGEAALRARLPKEAKRSAAISPYEKVMVDCRSPEAFHSEIEEEDLPCVGDLLQLTRKGNGY
;
A
#
# COMPACT_ATOMS: atom_id res chain seq x y z
N MET A 1 8.36 -14.93 9.90
CA MET A 1 8.65 -13.81 8.98
C MET A 1 7.32 -13.36 8.40
N GLU A 2 6.98 -12.08 8.53
CA GLU A 2 5.69 -11.56 8.07
C GLU A 2 5.79 -11.07 6.62
N ASN A 3 4.81 -11.45 5.79
CA ASN A 3 4.70 -10.93 4.44
C ASN A 3 3.74 -9.71 4.44
N ALA A 4 3.89 -8.82 3.45
CA ALA A 4 3.14 -7.57 3.42
C ALA A 4 1.62 -7.75 3.28
N HIS A 5 1.19 -8.86 2.67
CA HIS A 5 -0.23 -9.21 2.59
C HIS A 5 -0.79 -9.58 3.96
N THR A 6 -0.10 -10.43 4.72
CA THR A 6 -0.46 -10.78 6.10
C THR A 6 -0.56 -9.53 6.97
N HIS A 7 0.41 -8.60 6.88
CA HIS A 7 0.38 -7.35 7.65
C HIS A 7 -0.82 -6.46 7.28
N ALA A 8 -1.13 -6.34 5.99
CA ALA A 8 -2.26 -5.55 5.52
C ALA A 8 -3.59 -6.12 6.02
N VAL A 9 -3.80 -7.43 5.90
CA VAL A 9 -5.03 -8.07 6.36
C VAL A 9 -5.15 -8.04 7.89
N LEU A 10 -4.05 -8.23 8.64
CA LEU A 10 -4.05 -8.06 10.11
C LEU A 10 -4.44 -6.63 10.52
N SER A 11 -3.93 -5.62 9.82
CA SER A 11 -4.29 -4.22 10.08
C SER A 11 -5.78 -3.96 9.84
N ILE A 12 -6.36 -4.58 8.80
CA ILE A 12 -7.80 -4.51 8.50
C ILE A 12 -8.64 -5.27 9.52
N ALA A 13 -8.19 -6.45 9.97
CA ALA A 13 -8.87 -7.21 11.02
C ALA A 13 -8.94 -6.42 12.33
N GLY A 14 -7.83 -5.78 12.72
CA GLY A 14 -7.81 -4.86 13.87
C GLY A 14 -8.78 -3.68 13.70
N LEU A 15 -8.78 -3.02 12.54
CA LEU A 15 -9.72 -1.94 12.23
C LEU A 15 -11.18 -2.40 12.31
N ALA A 16 -11.52 -3.55 11.71
CA ALA A 16 -12.87 -4.09 11.73
C ALA A 16 -13.33 -4.44 13.17
N ALA A 17 -12.44 -5.01 13.99
CA ALA A 17 -12.71 -5.28 15.40
C ALA A 17 -12.95 -3.99 16.21
N ALA A 18 -12.14 -2.95 15.99
CA ALA A 18 -12.33 -1.64 16.61
C ALA A 18 -13.67 -1.00 16.20
N LEU A 19 -14.06 -1.10 14.93
CA LEU A 19 -15.35 -0.62 14.43
C LEU A 19 -16.53 -1.38 15.06
N ALA A 20 -16.43 -2.70 15.17
CA ALA A 20 -17.44 -3.52 15.84
C ALA A 20 -17.61 -3.12 17.32
N ALA A 21 -16.50 -2.92 18.03
CA ALA A 21 -16.52 -2.44 19.41
C ALA A 21 -17.15 -1.04 19.54
N ALA A 22 -16.78 -0.11 18.66
CA ALA A 22 -17.34 1.24 18.64
C ALA A 22 -18.85 1.23 18.33
N ALA A 23 -19.29 0.49 17.30
CA ALA A 23 -20.69 0.37 16.94
C ALA A 23 -21.54 -0.25 18.07
N SER A 24 -20.98 -1.21 18.82
CA SER A 24 -21.62 -1.80 19.98
C SER A 24 -21.69 -0.83 21.18
N ALA A 25 -20.67 -0.01 21.39
CA ALA A 25 -20.69 1.01 22.44
C ALA A 25 -21.79 2.07 22.22
N GLU A 26 -22.00 2.49 20.97
CA GLU A 26 -23.05 3.43 20.56
C GLU A 26 -24.48 2.91 20.86
N LYS A 27 -24.68 1.58 20.88
CA LYS A 27 -25.95 0.92 21.26
C LYS A 27 -26.37 1.25 22.69
N SER A 28 -25.41 1.55 23.57
CA SER A 28 -25.67 1.75 25.01
C SER A 28 -25.97 3.20 25.40
N ASN A 29 -25.51 4.18 24.63
CA ASN A 29 -25.56 5.61 25.01
C ASN A 29 -26.78 6.35 24.48
N ASN A 30 -27.38 5.88 23.39
CA ASN A 30 -28.55 6.48 22.76
C ASN A 30 -29.59 5.38 22.58
N LEU A 31 -30.87 5.65 22.83
CA LEU A 31 -32.00 4.73 22.60
C LEU A 31 -31.80 4.00 21.26
N SER A 32 -31.28 2.76 21.32
CA SER A 32 -30.59 2.10 20.21
C SER A 32 -31.43 2.12 18.94
N SER A 33 -31.05 2.95 17.97
CA SER A 33 -31.75 2.97 16.69
C SER A 33 -31.61 1.61 15.99
N LYS A 34 -32.62 1.20 15.21
CA LYS A 34 -32.54 -0.02 14.38
C LYS A 34 -31.28 -0.01 13.49
N MET A 35 -30.85 1.18 13.08
CA MET A 35 -29.62 1.39 12.32
C MET A 35 -28.36 1.07 13.14
N SER A 36 -28.26 1.51 14.38
CA SER A 36 -27.12 1.21 15.27
C SER A 36 -26.95 -0.29 15.50
N MET A 37 -28.05 -1.03 15.65
CA MET A 37 -28.03 -2.49 15.75
C MET A 37 -27.58 -3.16 14.45
N ALA A 38 -28.12 -2.72 13.31
CA ALA A 38 -27.73 -3.24 12.00
C ALA A 38 -26.24 -2.96 11.72
N MET A 39 -25.75 -1.78 12.07
CA MET A 39 -24.34 -1.40 11.96
C MET A 39 -23.45 -2.32 12.80
N ALA A 40 -23.77 -2.52 14.08
CA ALA A 40 -23.00 -3.40 14.95
C ALA A 40 -22.90 -4.83 14.38
N SER A 41 -24.04 -5.41 13.97
CA SER A 41 -24.09 -6.75 13.37
C SER A 41 -23.32 -6.84 12.05
N ALA A 42 -23.41 -5.82 11.19
CA ALA A 42 -22.63 -5.78 9.95
C ALA A 42 -21.13 -5.72 10.22
N THR A 43 -20.69 -4.89 11.18
CA THR A 43 -19.28 -4.76 11.53
C THR A 43 -18.71 -5.99 12.24
N GLU A 44 -19.51 -6.69 13.05
CA GLU A 44 -19.12 -7.98 13.65
C GLU A 44 -18.88 -9.05 12.57
N LEU A 45 -19.77 -9.13 11.57
CA LEU A 45 -19.57 -10.02 10.43
C LEU A 45 -18.29 -9.68 9.65
N LEU A 46 -18.05 -8.39 9.39
CA LEU A 46 -16.82 -7.93 8.74
C LEU A 46 -15.57 -8.26 9.58
N ALA A 47 -15.62 -8.06 10.90
CA ALA A 47 -14.51 -8.40 11.78
C ALA A 47 -14.20 -9.91 11.71
N SER A 48 -15.24 -10.76 11.77
CA SER A 48 -15.09 -12.21 11.60
C SER A 48 -14.45 -12.57 10.26
N TYR A 49 -14.93 -11.96 9.16
CA TYR A 49 -14.39 -12.21 7.83
C TYR A 49 -12.93 -11.77 7.69
N CYS A 50 -12.56 -10.62 8.23
CA CYS A 50 -11.18 -10.13 8.16
C CYS A 50 -10.23 -10.95 9.04
N ILE A 51 -10.70 -11.51 10.17
CA ILE A 51 -9.96 -12.47 10.99
C ILE A 51 -9.67 -13.74 10.19
N GLU A 52 -10.68 -14.32 9.55
CA GLU A 52 -10.51 -15.51 8.69
C GLU A 52 -9.58 -15.23 7.51
N LEU A 53 -9.68 -14.05 6.91
CA LEU A 53 -8.79 -13.61 5.84
C LEU A 53 -7.34 -13.48 6.33
N ALA A 54 -7.12 -13.01 7.56
CA ALA A 54 -5.78 -12.88 8.13
C ALA A 54 -5.14 -14.26 8.37
N GLU A 55 -5.91 -15.19 8.92
CA GLU A 55 -5.48 -16.59 9.10
C GLU A 55 -5.17 -17.25 7.76
N SER A 56 -6.03 -17.05 6.75
CA SER A 56 -5.82 -17.54 5.38
C SER A 56 -4.60 -16.91 4.71
N ALA A 57 -4.23 -15.69 5.08
CA ALA A 57 -3.01 -15.01 4.66
C ALA A 57 -1.76 -15.47 5.44
N GLY A 58 -1.90 -16.43 6.36
CA GLY A 58 -0.80 -17.04 7.12
C GLY A 58 -0.50 -16.37 8.47
N ALA A 59 -1.40 -15.54 9.01
CA ALA A 59 -1.28 -15.07 10.38
C ALA A 59 -1.60 -16.19 11.38
N ASP A 60 -0.81 -16.31 12.43
CA ASP A 60 -1.11 -17.21 13.55
C ASP A 60 -2.27 -16.68 14.42
N ARG A 61 -3.04 -17.60 15.00
CA ARG A 61 -4.23 -17.28 15.82
C ARG A 61 -3.90 -16.46 17.06
N GLU A 62 -2.77 -16.70 17.72
CA GLU A 62 -2.32 -15.90 18.88
C GLU A 62 -2.11 -14.44 18.46
N ARG A 63 -1.49 -14.25 17.30
CA ARG A 63 -1.22 -12.93 16.76
C ARG A 63 -2.50 -12.20 16.37
N VAL A 64 -3.43 -12.89 15.71
CA VAL A 64 -4.74 -12.33 15.36
C VAL A 64 -5.50 -11.94 16.64
N ALA A 65 -5.53 -12.83 17.64
CA ALA A 65 -6.17 -12.55 18.92
C ALA A 65 -5.55 -11.33 19.62
N SER A 66 -4.22 -11.23 19.66
CA SER A 66 -3.50 -10.08 20.24
C SER A 66 -3.89 -8.76 19.57
N VAL A 67 -3.90 -8.71 18.23
CA VAL A 67 -4.29 -7.51 17.47
C VAL A 67 -5.75 -7.14 17.74
N VAL A 68 -6.66 -8.11 17.72
CA VAL A 68 -8.09 -7.90 17.98
C VAL A 68 -8.32 -7.39 19.39
N THR A 69 -7.74 -8.04 20.41
CA THR A 69 -7.85 -7.62 21.81
C THR A 69 -7.29 -6.22 22.04
N SER A 70 -6.18 -5.86 21.38
CA SER A 70 -5.66 -4.49 21.44
C SER A 70 -6.61 -3.49 20.77
N ALA A 71 -7.20 -3.85 19.64
CA ALA A 71 -8.04 -2.96 18.86
C ALA A 71 -9.40 -2.67 19.51
N VAL A 72 -10.02 -3.66 20.18
CA VAL A 72 -11.29 -3.45 20.91
C VAL A 72 -11.13 -2.53 22.13
N GLY A 73 -9.90 -2.27 22.58
CA GLY A 73 -9.60 -1.29 23.63
C GLY A 73 -9.71 0.17 23.19
N ILE A 74 -9.80 0.43 21.88
CA ILE A 74 -9.86 1.78 21.30
C ILE A 74 -11.26 2.39 21.49
N ARG A 75 -11.32 3.63 21.98
CA ARG A 75 -12.58 4.32 22.30
C ARG A 75 -12.73 5.73 21.73
N THR A 76 -11.70 6.26 21.08
CA THR A 76 -11.72 7.64 20.58
C THR A 76 -11.76 7.69 19.07
N ALA A 77 -12.38 8.74 18.52
CA ALA A 77 -12.38 8.98 17.08
C ALA A 77 -10.96 9.17 16.52
N SER A 78 -10.05 9.79 17.28
CA SER A 78 -8.64 9.98 16.89
C SER A 78 -7.88 8.65 16.75
N ASP A 79 -8.12 7.70 17.65
CA ASP A 79 -7.49 6.39 17.58
C ASP A 79 -8.01 5.59 16.38
N LEU A 80 -9.32 5.66 16.12
CA LEU A 80 -9.94 5.01 14.97
C LEU A 80 -9.41 5.58 13.64
N LEU A 81 -9.23 6.90 13.55
CA LEU A 81 -8.59 7.55 12.41
C LEU A 81 -7.15 7.10 12.23
N THR A 82 -6.38 6.96 13.32
CA THR A 82 -5.02 6.42 13.29
C THR A 82 -4.98 4.99 12.77
N LEU A 83 -5.88 4.12 13.26
CA LEU A 83 -5.99 2.73 12.78
C LEU A 83 -6.37 2.67 11.30
N THR A 84 -7.29 3.53 10.87
CA THR A 84 -7.69 3.65 9.46
C THR A 84 -6.50 4.06 8.58
N ALA A 85 -5.73 5.06 9.01
CA ALA A 85 -4.54 5.51 8.29
C ALA A 85 -3.46 4.41 8.23
N SER A 86 -3.27 3.67 9.33
CA SER A 86 -2.37 2.51 9.40
C SER A 86 -2.78 1.43 8.40
N ALA A 87 -4.04 0.99 8.43
CA ALA A 87 -4.56 -0.03 7.53
C ALA A 87 -4.48 0.39 6.04
N ALA A 88 -4.83 1.64 5.72
CA ALA A 88 -4.69 2.18 4.37
C ALA A 88 -3.22 2.20 3.90
N THR A 89 -2.29 2.50 4.80
CA THR A 89 -0.84 2.48 4.51
C THR A 89 -0.35 1.05 4.29
N ALA A 90 -0.80 0.09 5.09
CA ALA A 90 -0.46 -1.31 4.91
C ALA A 90 -0.95 -1.86 3.56
N LEU A 91 -2.18 -1.53 3.14
CA LEU A 91 -2.73 -1.88 1.82
C LEU A 91 -1.92 -1.25 0.67
N ARG A 92 -1.55 0.03 0.77
CA ARG A 92 -0.68 0.68 -0.23
C ARG A 92 0.69 0.03 -0.27
N GLY A 93 1.26 -0.32 0.88
CA GLY A 93 2.54 -1.02 0.99
C GLY A 93 2.49 -2.41 0.34
N GLU A 94 1.41 -3.16 0.58
CA GLU A 94 1.17 -4.44 -0.07
C GLU A 94 1.11 -4.30 -1.61
N ALA A 95 0.30 -3.35 -2.10
CA ALA A 95 0.17 -3.10 -3.54
C ALA A 95 1.50 -2.69 -4.19
N ALA A 96 2.27 -1.82 -3.53
CA ALA A 96 3.58 -1.39 -4.00
C ALA A 96 4.57 -2.56 -4.07
N LEU A 97 4.56 -3.45 -3.07
CA LEU A 97 5.41 -4.63 -3.07
C LEU A 97 5.00 -5.63 -4.16
N ARG A 98 3.69 -5.87 -4.35
CA ARG A 98 3.17 -6.69 -5.46
C ARG A 98 3.56 -6.14 -6.83
N ALA A 99 3.55 -4.82 -7.02
CA ALA A 99 3.94 -4.20 -8.28
C ALA A 99 5.44 -4.35 -8.61
N ARG A 100 6.28 -4.52 -7.58
CA ARG A 100 7.74 -4.70 -7.72
C ARG A 100 8.15 -6.15 -7.92
N LEU A 101 7.27 -7.12 -7.66
CA LEU A 101 7.58 -8.52 -7.95
C LEU A 101 7.83 -8.66 -9.46
N PRO A 102 8.99 -9.20 -9.88
CA PRO A 102 9.31 -9.32 -11.29
C PRO A 102 8.25 -10.19 -11.97
N LYS A 103 7.48 -9.57 -12.87
CA LYS A 103 6.71 -10.33 -13.86
C LYS A 103 7.73 -11.01 -14.74
N GLU A 104 7.76 -12.34 -14.78
CA GLU A 104 8.71 -13.08 -15.62
C GLU A 104 8.63 -12.58 -17.08
N ALA A 105 9.58 -11.74 -17.46
CA ALA A 105 9.88 -11.40 -18.84
C ALA A 105 11.37 -11.09 -18.89
N LYS A 106 12.15 -12.13 -19.23
CA LYS A 106 13.48 -12.10 -19.84
C LYS A 106 14.14 -10.70 -19.87
N ARG A 107 14.81 -10.33 -18.77
CA ARG A 107 16.03 -9.51 -18.70
C ARG A 107 16.38 -9.29 -17.24
N SER A 108 16.98 -10.32 -16.65
CA SER A 108 17.85 -10.13 -15.49
C SER A 108 19.12 -9.43 -15.99
N ALA A 109 19.06 -8.12 -16.17
CA ALA A 109 20.27 -7.31 -16.11
C ALA A 109 20.51 -7.08 -14.62
N ALA A 110 21.25 -7.98 -13.99
CA ALA A 110 21.81 -7.74 -12.67
C ALA A 110 22.67 -6.48 -12.77
N ILE A 111 22.14 -5.34 -12.30
CA ILE A 111 22.96 -4.17 -12.05
C ILE A 111 23.82 -4.55 -10.84
N SER A 112 25.00 -5.08 -11.09
CA SER A 112 26.04 -5.22 -10.08
C SER A 112 26.44 -3.80 -9.65
N PRO A 113 26.24 -3.40 -8.38
CA PRO A 113 26.69 -2.11 -7.92
C PRO A 113 28.20 -2.21 -7.69
N TYR A 114 28.98 -1.98 -8.74
CA TYR A 114 30.37 -1.57 -8.56
C TYR A 114 30.81 -0.64 -9.69
N GLU A 115 30.62 0.64 -9.44
CA GLU A 115 31.36 1.72 -10.08
C GLU A 115 32.83 1.58 -9.67
N LYS A 116 33.70 1.17 -10.59
CA LYS A 116 35.14 1.43 -10.47
C LYS A 116 35.80 1.56 -11.85
N VAL A 117 36.02 2.82 -12.18
CA VAL A 117 36.99 3.42 -13.12
C VAL A 117 38.03 2.45 -13.71
N MET A 118 38.10 2.39 -15.04
CA MET A 118 39.35 2.07 -15.74
C MET A 118 39.47 2.81 -17.07
N VAL A 119 40.74 3.08 -17.38
CA VAL A 119 41.30 4.09 -18.25
C VAL A 119 41.26 3.71 -19.75
N ASP A 120 41.17 4.76 -20.56
CA ASP A 120 41.32 4.90 -22.02
C ASP A 120 42.17 3.85 -22.77
N CYS A 121 41.72 3.45 -23.97
CA CYS A 121 42.52 3.45 -25.21
C CYS A 121 41.70 2.99 -26.45
N ARG A 122 41.46 3.94 -27.37
CA ARG A 122 41.57 3.82 -28.85
C ARG A 122 40.56 2.91 -29.63
N SER A 123 39.80 3.51 -30.56
CA SER A 123 39.11 2.82 -31.70
C SER A 123 40.05 2.76 -32.94
N PRO A 124 39.77 2.03 -34.07
CA PRO A 124 38.55 2.19 -34.90
C PRO A 124 38.02 0.98 -35.73
N GLU A 125 36.77 1.15 -36.21
CA GLU A 125 36.21 0.82 -37.56
C GLU A 125 35.66 -0.57 -37.99
N ALA A 126 34.59 -0.44 -38.82
CA ALA A 126 33.86 -1.37 -39.70
C ALA A 126 32.93 -2.41 -39.02
N PHE A 127 31.63 -2.49 -39.31
CA PHE A 127 31.00 -2.55 -40.64
C PHE A 127 29.63 -1.85 -40.72
N HIS A 128 29.37 -1.32 -41.92
CA HIS A 128 28.12 -0.76 -42.42
C HIS A 128 27.16 -1.89 -42.86
N SER A 129 25.88 -1.79 -42.51
CA SER A 129 24.78 -2.19 -43.40
C SER A 129 23.51 -1.42 -43.02
N GLU A 130 23.16 -0.45 -43.85
CA GLU A 130 21.88 0.27 -43.87
C GLU A 130 20.74 -0.66 -44.27
N ILE A 131 19.57 -0.52 -43.63
CA ILE A 131 18.25 -0.41 -44.28
C ILE A 131 17.40 0.56 -43.42
N GLU A 132 17.07 1.70 -44.05
CA GLU A 132 15.96 2.68 -43.89
C GLU A 132 15.29 2.84 -42.51
N GLU A 133 15.44 3.97 -41.80
CA GLU A 133 14.98 5.36 -42.09
C GLU A 133 13.46 5.53 -41.92
N GLU A 134 13.05 5.94 -40.72
CA GLU A 134 11.98 6.94 -40.54
C GLU A 134 12.56 8.01 -39.61
N ASP A 135 12.56 9.23 -40.11
CA ASP A 135 13.46 10.32 -39.76
C ASP A 135 12.82 11.28 -38.72
N LEU A 136 13.65 11.69 -37.75
CA LEU A 136 13.62 12.98 -37.02
C LEU A 136 12.50 13.23 -35.96
N PRO A 137 12.65 14.28 -35.12
CA PRO A 137 13.48 14.25 -33.92
C PRO A 137 12.63 14.60 -32.68
N CYS A 138 12.96 14.10 -31.51
CA CYS A 138 12.34 14.59 -30.27
C CYS A 138 12.84 16.02 -29.99
N VAL A 139 12.24 17.01 -30.64
CA VAL A 139 12.40 18.44 -30.35
C VAL A 139 11.82 18.69 -28.96
N GLY A 140 12.70 18.79 -27.98
CA GLY A 140 12.36 19.23 -26.63
C GLY A 140 12.36 20.75 -26.59
N ASP A 141 11.17 21.37 -26.59
CA ASP A 141 11.04 22.80 -26.33
C ASP A 141 10.47 23.08 -24.94
N LEU A 142 11.25 23.88 -24.23
CA LEU A 142 11.11 24.38 -22.88
C LEU A 142 10.04 25.48 -22.83
N LEU A 143 9.01 25.36 -22.00
CA LEU A 143 8.19 26.50 -21.58
C LEU A 143 8.22 26.66 -20.07
N GLN A 144 9.28 27.33 -19.62
CA GLN A 144 9.27 28.10 -18.38
C GLN A 144 8.45 29.37 -18.60
N LEU A 145 7.41 29.61 -17.79
CA LEU A 145 7.00 30.94 -17.31
C LEU A 145 5.67 30.82 -16.53
N THR A 146 5.75 30.64 -15.21
CA THR A 146 4.66 31.07 -14.31
C THR A 146 5.04 32.38 -13.66
N ARG A 147 4.29 33.39 -14.08
CA ARG A 147 4.40 34.81 -13.83
C ARG A 147 4.49 35.16 -12.33
N LYS A 148 5.54 35.92 -12.01
CA LYS A 148 5.76 36.67 -10.77
C LYS A 148 4.56 37.56 -10.41
N GLY A 149 4.16 37.52 -9.14
CA GLY A 149 3.19 38.45 -8.57
C GLY A 149 3.75 39.86 -8.45
N ASN A 150 2.92 40.85 -8.76
CA ASN A 150 3.16 42.25 -8.43
C ASN A 150 2.18 42.64 -7.31
N GLY A 151 2.73 43.11 -6.19
CA GLY A 151 2.01 43.93 -5.24
C GLY A 151 2.09 45.40 -5.65
N TYR A 152 0.99 46.11 -5.40
CA TYR A 152 0.93 47.46 -4.83
C TYR A 152 -0.37 47.54 -4.02
#